data_AF-A0A957KMD3-F1
#
_entry.id   AF-A0A957KMD3-F1
#
_cell.length_a   1.000
_cell.length_b   1.000
_cell.length_c   1.000
_cell.angle_alpha   90.00
_cell.angle_beta   90.00
_cell.angle_gamma   90.00
#
_symmetry.space_group_name_H-M   'P 1'
#
loop_
_entity.id
_entity.type
_entity.pdbx_description
1 polymer ?
#
loop_
_entity_poly.entity_id
_entity_poly.type
_entity_poly.pdbx_seq_one_letter_code
_entity_poly.pdbx_strand_id
1 'polypeptide(L)' 'MTIIEQAAVIGGGVIGAGWAARLIENGIDVAVYDPAPDAEAKMQAVLANADRAYEAMTSGNRAPKGRLRFFKSIG' A
#
# COMPACT_ATOMS: atom_id res chain seq x y z
N MET A 1 16.33 0.75 -18.51
CA MET A 1 15.11 0.16 -17.95
C MET A 1 14.77 0.97 -16.72
N THR A 2 13.60 1.61 -16.67
CA THR A 2 13.22 2.46 -15.54
C THR A 2 12.62 1.60 -14.43
N ILE A 3 13.10 1.76 -13.21
CA ILE A 3 12.53 1.12 -12.02
C ILE A 3 11.52 2.10 -11.42
N ILE A 4 10.30 1.63 -11.15
CA ILE A 4 9.30 2.42 -10.44
C ILE A 4 9.57 2.28 -8.94
N GLU A 5 9.88 3.38 -8.28
CA GLU A 5 10.21 3.41 -6.85
C GLU A 5 9.06 3.96 -5.99
N GLN A 6 8.17 4.77 -6.58
CA GLN A 6 7.07 5.41 -5.87
C GLN A 6 5.79 5.45 -6.70
N ALA A 7 4.65 5.45 -6.02
CA ALA A 7 3.32 5.60 -6.62
C ALA A 7 2.39 6.43 -5.72
N ALA A 8 1.38 7.05 -6.32
CA ALA A 8 0.29 7.71 -5.62
C ALA A 8 -1.01 6.91 -5.78
N VAL A 9 -1.76 6.77 -4.69
CA VAL A 9 -3.10 6.17 -4.66
C VAL A 9 -4.10 7.23 -4.23
N ILE A 10 -5.02 7.57 -5.13
CA ILE A 10 -6.09 8.54 -4.89
C ILE A 10 -7.40 7.77 -4.67
N GLY A 11 -7.83 7.69 -3.42
CA GLY A 11 -8.92 6.84 -2.93
C GLY A 11 -8.41 5.56 -2.27
N GLY A 12 -8.69 5.40 -0.97
CA GLY A 12 -8.33 4.30 -0.09
C GLY A 12 -9.43 3.25 0.13
N GLY A 13 -10.43 3.21 -0.76
CA GLY A 13 -11.41 2.12 -0.82
C GLY A 13 -10.77 0.77 -1.19
N VAL A 14 -11.58 -0.26 -1.38
CA VAL A 14 -11.13 -1.65 -1.61
C VAL A 14 -10.04 -1.76 -2.69
N ILE A 15 -10.25 -1.13 -3.84
CA ILE A 15 -9.30 -1.20 -4.97
C ILE A 15 -8.01 -0.45 -4.68
N GLY A 16 -8.08 0.76 -4.14
CA GLY A 16 -6.90 1.55 -3.81
C GLY A 16 -6.05 0.91 -2.72
N ALA A 17 -6.69 0.34 -1.70
CA ALA A 17 -6.02 -0.41 -0.64
C ALA A 17 -5.32 -1.68 -1.18
N GLY A 18 -5.97 -2.40 -2.10
CA GLY A 18 -5.37 -3.56 -2.77
C GLY A 18 -4.13 -3.20 -3.59
N TRP A 19 -4.18 -2.10 -4.36
CA TRP A 19 -3.02 -1.59 -5.08
C TRP A 19 -1.90 -1.12 -4.16
N ALA A 20 -2.23 -0.36 -3.11
CA ALA A 20 -1.25 0.09 -2.13
C ALA A 20 -0.51 -1.11 -1.50
N ALA A 21 -1.26 -2.13 -1.09
CA ALA A 21 -0.67 -3.36 -0.55
C ALA A 21 0.24 -4.05 -1.57
N ARG A 22 -0.23 -4.25 -2.82
CA ARG A 22 0.58 -4.87 -3.86
C ARG A 22 1.90 -4.14 -4.11
N LEU A 23 1.87 -2.81 -4.15
CA LEU A 23 3.05 -1.98 -4.38
C LEU A 23 4.02 -2.02 -3.21
N ILE A 24 3.52 -1.87 -1.98
CA ILE A 24 4.31 -1.93 -0.75
C ILE A 24 4.98 -3.30 -0.61
N GLU A 25 4.28 -4.38 -0.90
CA GLU A 25 4.84 -5.74 -0.86
C GLU A 25 5.93 -6.00 -1.90
N ASN A 26 6.06 -5.11 -2.90
CA ASN A 26 7.10 -5.18 -3.92
C ASN A 26 8.13 -4.02 -3.79
N GLY A 27 8.22 -3.39 -2.61
CA GLY A 27 9.25 -2.39 -2.32
C GLY A 27 8.98 -0.99 -2.85
N ILE A 28 7.76 -0.71 -3.33
CA ILE A 28 7.38 0.59 -3.88
C ILE A 28 6.73 1.44 -2.79
N ASP A 29 7.26 2.65 -2.59
CA ASP A 29 6.70 3.64 -1.67
C ASP A 29 5.34 4.14 -2.19
N VAL A 30 4.35 4.26 -1.31
CA VAL A 30 2.99 4.69 -1.67
C VAL A 30 2.58 5.92 -0.89
N ALA A 31 2.24 6.99 -1.61
CA ALA A 31 1.55 8.16 -1.09
C ALA A 31 0.04 8.00 -1.29
N VAL A 32 -0.76 8.27 -0.27
CA VAL A 32 -2.21 8.08 -0.31
C VAL A 32 -2.93 9.37 0.02
N TYR A 33 -4.00 9.66 -0.73
CA TYR A 33 -5.02 10.63 -0.34
C TYR A 33 -6.41 9.98 -0.42
N ASP A 34 -7.21 10.14 0.64
CA ASP A 34 -8.64 9.83 0.66
C ASP A 34 -9.32 10.82 1.62
N PRO A 35 -10.41 11.49 1.22
CA PRO A 35 -11.12 12.44 2.08
C PRO A 35 -11.91 11.78 3.22
N ALA A 36 -12.14 10.47 3.19
CA ALA A 36 -12.90 9.77 4.23
C ALA A 36 -12.09 9.69 5.54
N PRO A 37 -12.70 10.05 6.68
CA PRO A 37 -12.00 10.09 7.97
C PRO A 37 -11.54 8.72 8.47
N ASP A 38 -12.12 7.63 7.94
CA ASP A 38 -11.80 6.25 8.30
C ASP A 38 -10.93 5.52 7.26
N ALA A 39 -10.49 6.21 6.22
CA ALA A 39 -9.70 5.62 5.14
C ALA A 39 -8.39 5.00 5.63
N GLU A 40 -7.65 5.72 6.47
CA GLU A 40 -6.38 5.22 7.02
C GLU A 40 -6.61 3.92 7.81
N ALA A 41 -7.57 3.90 8.73
CA ALA A 41 -7.89 2.72 9.52
C ALA A 41 -8.30 1.51 8.65
N LYS A 42 -9.16 1.74 7.65
CA LYS A 42 -9.58 0.71 6.68
C LYS A 42 -8.41 0.17 5.87
N MET A 43 -7.55 1.05 5.38
CA MET A 43 -6.37 0.67 4.60
C MET A 43 -5.37 -0.13 5.43
N GLN A 44 -5.13 0.26 6.69
CA GLN A 44 -4.25 -0.49 7.58
C GLN A 44 -4.74 -1.92 7.81
N ALA A 45 -6.06 -2.14 7.92
CA ALA A 45 -6.62 -3.48 8.02
C ALA A 45 -6.35 -4.33 6.77
N VAL A 46 -6.47 -3.74 5.57
CA VAL A 46 -6.16 -4.42 4.29
C VAL A 46 -4.67 -4.74 4.20
N LEU A 47 -3.79 -3.80 4.56
CA LEU A 47 -2.34 -3.99 4.54
C LEU A 47 -1.89 -5.08 5.49
N ALA A 48 -2.41 -5.10 6.72
CA ALA A 48 -2.13 -6.16 7.68
C ALA A 48 -2.63 -7.53 7.20
N ASN A 49 -3.75 -7.57 6.49
CA ASN A 49 -4.23 -8.82 5.89
C ASN A 49 -3.37 -9.28 4.71
N ALA A 50 -2.98 -8.35 3.84
CA ALA A 50 -2.09 -8.63 2.73
C ALA A 50 -0.73 -9.13 3.22
N ASP A 51 -0.22 -8.57 4.31
CA ASP A 51 1.02 -9.00 4.94
C ASP A 51 0.99 -10.48 5.33
N ARG A 52 0.00 -10.85 6.15
CA ARG A 52 -0.19 -12.25 6.58
C ARG A 52 -0.42 -13.19 5.41
N ALA A 53 -1.21 -12.78 4.42
CA ALA A 53 -1.47 -13.60 3.24
C ALA A 53 -0.20 -13.81 2.41
N TYR A 54 0.62 -12.77 2.24
CA TYR A 54 1.87 -12.86 1.49
C TYR A 54 2.86 -13.80 2.18
N GLU A 55 3.00 -13.72 3.51
CA GLU A 55 3.80 -14.65 4.30
C GLU A 55 3.32 -16.09 4.18
N ALA A 56 2.01 -16.34 4.18
CA ALA A 56 1.46 -17.68 4.05
C ALA A 56 1.62 -18.29 2.64
N MET A 57 1.60 -17.45 1.60
CA MET A 57 1.66 -17.89 0.20
C MET A 57 3.09 -18.02 -0.35
N THR A 58 4.07 -17.35 0.27
CA THR A 58 5.43 -17.28 -0.26
C THR A 58 6.43 -17.93 0.69
N SER A 59 7.23 -18.85 0.15
CA SER A 59 8.34 -19.49 0.87
C SER A 59 9.64 -18.85 0.39
N GLY A 60 10.19 -17.86 1.10
CA GLY A 60 11.47 -17.26 0.70
C GLY A 60 11.78 -15.87 1.26
N ASN A 61 12.86 -15.30 0.75
CA ASN A 61 13.37 -13.99 1.15
C ASN A 61 12.52 -12.88 0.54
N ARG A 62 11.67 -12.27 1.35
CA ARG A 62 10.80 -11.15 0.94
C ARG A 62 11.63 -9.90 0.73
N ALA A 63 11.36 -9.16 -0.35
CA ALA A 63 11.96 -7.85 -0.54
C ALA A 63 11.54 -6.91 0.62
N PRO A 64 12.40 -5.94 1.00
CA PRO A 64 11.99 -4.90 1.93
C PRO A 64 10.72 -4.21 1.43
N LYS A 65 9.74 -4.03 2.33
CA LYS A 65 8.50 -3.36 1.99
C LYS A 65 8.72 -1.88 1.70
N GLY A 66 7.93 -1.34 0.79
CA GLY A 66 7.78 0.09 0.60
C GLY A 66 7.12 0.77 1.80
N ARG A 67 7.22 2.09 1.87
CA ARG A 67 6.61 2.90 2.93
C ARG A 67 5.26 3.44 2.49
N LEU A 68 4.31 3.45 3.41
CA LEU A 68 3.01 4.11 3.24
C LEU A 68 3.02 5.48 3.90
N ARG A 69 2.51 6.51 3.20
CA ARG A 69 2.30 7.85 3.76
C ARG A 69 0.93 8.39 3.36
N PHE A 70 0.18 8.93 4.31
CA PHE A 70 -1.09 9.59 4.07
C PHE A 70 -0.90 11.11 3.95
N PHE A 71 -1.61 11.71 3.01
CA PHE A 71 -1.60 13.14 2.73
C PHE A 71 -3.01 13.70 2.83
N LYS A 72 -3.09 14.98 3.21
CA LYS A 72 -4.35 15.71 3.36
C LYS A 72 -4.77 16.48 2.09
N SER A 73 -3.91 16.52 1.08
CA SER A 73 -4.14 17.16 -0.21
C SER A 73 -3.40 16.40 -1.31
N ILE A 74 -3.81 16.66 -2.56
CA ILE A 74 -3.20 16.12 -3.79
C ILE A 74 -2.27 17.13 -4.48
N GLY A 75 -1.98 18.26 -3.83
CA GLY A 75 -1.13 19.35 -4.30
C GLY A 75 -0.39 19.99 -3.15
#